data_AF-A0A2E8RUM5-F1
#
_entry.id   AF-A0A2E8RUM5-F1
#
_cell.length_a   1.000
_cell.length_b   1.000
_cell.length_c   1.000
_cell.angle_alpha   90.00
_cell.angle_beta   90.00
_cell.angle_gamma   90.00
#
_symmetry.space_group_name_H-M   'P 1'
#
loop_
_entity.id
_entity.type
_entity.pdbx_description
1 polymer ?
#
loop_
_entity_poly.entity_id
_entity_poly.type
_entity_poly.pdbx_seq_one_letter_code
_entity_poly.pdbx_strand_id
1 'polypeptide(L)'
;MPEINLQKIISFFSENKKEIVKDILEGRGQLSAHWMLVTRDVDSTTSYVLRNIDEVVQEYSAGKIELTPRNSLKIGKITMQRKGGTPDPTSLQFKFSPLELFNRT
;
A
#
# COMPACT_ATOMS: atom_id res chain seq x y z
N MET A 1 -4.31 19.28 -14.26
CA MET A 1 -3.41 19.69 -13.17
C MET A 1 -2.14 20.25 -13.81
N PRO A 2 -1.62 21.40 -13.39
CA PRO A 2 -0.36 21.90 -13.92
C PRO A 2 0.76 20.88 -13.71
N GLU A 3 1.64 20.71 -14.70
CA GLU A 3 2.74 19.74 -14.66
C GLU A 3 3.64 19.93 -13.43
N ILE A 4 3.87 21.18 -13.03
CA ILE A 4 4.63 21.53 -11.83
C ILE A 4 4.04 20.97 -10.53
N ASN A 5 2.71 20.83 -10.45
CA ASN A 5 2.05 20.26 -9.28
C ASN A 5 2.18 18.73 -9.26
N LEU A 6 2.23 18.09 -10.44
CA LEU A 6 2.43 16.64 -10.53
C LEU A 6 3.82 16.26 -10.06
N GLN A 7 4.84 16.98 -10.54
CA GLN A 7 6.23 16.73 -10.15
C GLN A 7 6.41 16.88 -8.63
N LYS A 8 5.84 17.92 -8.01
CA LYS A 8 5.88 18.09 -6.56
C LYS A 8 5.27 16.91 -5.80
N ILE A 9 4.12 16.40 -6.27
CA ILE A 9 3.47 15.23 -5.66
C ILE A 9 4.37 14.01 -5.80
N ILE A 10 4.89 13.73 -7.01
CA ILE A 10 5.76 12.57 -7.25
C ILE A 10 7.03 12.67 -6.40
N SER A 11 7.68 13.83 -6.32
CA SER A 11 8.86 14.07 -5.49
C SER A 11 8.56 13.80 -4.01
N PHE A 12 7.48 14.36 -3.48
CA PHE A 12 7.07 14.14 -2.08
C PHE A 12 6.91 12.65 -1.76
N PHE A 13 6.18 11.90 -2.58
CA PHE A 13 5.99 10.47 -2.35
C PHE A 13 7.27 9.66 -2.58
N SER A 14 8.18 10.14 -3.43
CA SER A 14 9.46 9.46 -3.68
C SER A 14 10.42 9.60 -2.50
N GLU A 15 10.52 10.81 -1.95
CA GLU A 15 11.38 11.13 -0.80
C GLU A 15 10.89 10.44 0.48
N ASN A 16 9.57 10.32 0.66
CA ASN A 16 8.95 9.83 1.89
C ASN A 16 8.38 8.41 1.77
N LYS A 17 8.69 7.69 0.68
CA LYS A 17 8.03 6.42 0.30
C LYS A 17 7.96 5.41 1.45
N LYS A 18 9.08 5.13 2.11
CA LYS A 18 9.15 4.09 3.15
C LYS A 18 8.38 4.50 4.41
N GLU A 19 8.46 5.77 4.80
CA GLU A 19 7.71 6.29 5.96
C GLU A 19 6.19 6.25 5.70
N ILE A 20 5.76 6.69 4.51
CA ILE A 20 4.34 6.64 4.13
C ILE A 20 3.81 5.20 4.14
N VAL A 21 4.56 4.25 3.55
CA VAL A 21 4.16 2.83 3.56
C VAL A 21 4.12 2.27 4.98
N LYS A 22 5.08 2.63 5.83
CA LYS A 22 5.11 2.24 7.25
C LYS A 22 3.88 2.77 7.98
N ASP A 23 3.55 4.04 7.82
CA ASP A 23 2.36 4.64 8.45
C ASP A 23 1.05 3.99 8.00
N ILE A 24 0.96 3.61 6.72
CA ILE A 24 -0.23 2.94 6.17
C ILE A 24 -0.40 1.51 6.71
N LEU A 25 0.69 0.76 6.90
CA LEU A 25 0.65 -0.68 7.21
C LEU A 25 0.88 -1.01 8.69
N GLU A 26 1.85 -0.34 9.32
CA GLU A 26 2.24 -0.55 10.72
C GLU A 26 1.47 0.38 11.65
N GLY A 27 1.21 1.61 11.22
CA GLY A 27 0.72 2.67 12.08
C GLY A 27 1.76 3.12 13.10
N ARG A 28 1.32 3.77 14.18
CA ARG A 28 2.18 4.31 15.23
C ARG A 28 1.56 4.08 16.61
N GLY A 29 2.41 4.10 17.65
CA GLY A 29 1.98 4.00 19.04
C GLY A 29 1.77 2.54 19.50
N GLN A 30 1.14 2.38 20.66
CA GLN A 30 1.07 1.08 21.35
C GLN A 30 0.24 0.00 20.63
N LEU A 31 -0.61 0.42 19.68
CA LEU A 31 -1.46 -0.47 18.89
C LEU A 31 -0.95 -0.67 17.45
N SER A 32 0.34 -0.38 17.21
CA SER A 32 0.95 -0.62 15.90
C SER A 32 0.92 -2.12 15.55
N ALA A 33 0.70 -2.42 14.27
CA ALA A 33 0.73 -3.78 13.77
C ALA A 33 2.18 -4.28 13.69
N HIS A 34 2.54 -5.30 14.46
CA HIS A 34 3.89 -5.92 14.39
C HIS A 34 3.96 -7.12 13.43
N TRP A 35 2.81 -7.67 13.06
CA TRP A 35 2.68 -8.84 12.22
C TRP A 35 1.50 -8.67 11.27
N MET A 36 1.61 -9.24 10.08
CA MET A 36 0.50 -9.35 9.13
C MET A 36 0.21 -10.82 8.84
N LEU A 37 -1.00 -11.26 9.19
CA LEU A 37 -1.56 -12.55 8.79
C LEU A 37 -2.41 -12.36 7.54
N VAL A 38 -2.11 -13.11 6.49
CA VAL A 38 -2.96 -13.18 5.30
C VAL A 38 -3.41 -14.61 5.10
N THR A 39 -4.72 -14.80 4.97
CA THR A 39 -5.34 -16.08 4.64
C THR A 39 -5.84 -16.06 3.20
N ARG A 40 -5.59 -17.13 2.46
CA ARG A 40 -6.14 -17.37 1.12
C ARG A 40 -6.96 -18.64 1.17
N ASP A 41 -8.26 -18.50 0.90
CA ASP A 41 -9.21 -19.60 0.85
C ASP A 41 -9.63 -19.84 -0.61
N VAL A 42 -9.33 -21.03 -1.12
CA VAL A 42 -9.63 -21.46 -2.50
C VAL A 42 -10.05 -22.92 -2.44
N ASP A 43 -11.21 -23.24 -3.04
CA ASP A 43 -11.72 -24.61 -3.18
C ASP A 43 -11.71 -25.43 -1.87
N SER A 44 -12.18 -24.82 -0.76
CA SER A 44 -12.20 -25.40 0.59
C SER A 44 -10.84 -25.65 1.22
N THR A 45 -9.76 -25.13 0.62
CA THR A 45 -8.41 -25.17 1.20
C THR A 45 -8.00 -23.77 1.67
N THR A 46 -7.79 -23.64 2.98
CA THR A 46 -7.23 -22.42 3.57
C THR A 46 -5.72 -22.53 3.69
N SER A 47 -5.00 -21.66 2.99
CA SER A 47 -3.56 -21.43 3.15
C SER A 47 -3.33 -20.09 3.85
N TYR A 48 -2.26 -19.95 4.62
CA TYR A 48 -1.94 -18.70 5.31
C TYR A 48 -0.45 -18.38 5.24
N VAL A 49 -0.14 -17.09 5.40
CA VAL A 49 1.21 -16.59 5.61
C VAL A 49 1.20 -15.58 6.74
N LEU A 50 2.17 -15.69 7.64
CA LEU A 50 2.40 -14.74 8.72
C LEU A 50 3.78 -14.10 8.52
N ARG A 51 3.84 -12.77 8.42
CA ARG A 51 5.08 -12.02 8.20
C ARG A 51 5.24 -10.92 9.24
N ASN A 52 6.48 -10.63 9.60
CA ASN A 52 6.79 -9.48 10.45
C ASN A 52 6.51 -8.19 9.66
N ILE A 53 6.02 -7.15 10.34
CA ILE A 53 5.63 -5.90 9.67
C ILE A 53 6.78 -5.24 8.91
N ASP A 54 8.03 -5.37 9.36
CA ASP A 54 9.19 -4.80 8.66
C ASP A 54 9.39 -5.45 7.27
N GLU A 55 9.17 -6.77 7.17
CA GLU A 55 9.22 -7.51 5.91
C GLU A 55 8.09 -7.08 4.98
N VAL A 56 6.90 -6.87 5.55
CA VAL A 56 5.71 -6.41 4.83
C VAL A 56 5.93 -5.00 4.28
N VAL A 57 6.44 -4.06 5.09
CA VAL A 57 6.78 -2.70 4.66
C VAL A 57 7.85 -2.73 3.58
N GLN A 58 8.88 -3.57 3.72
CA GLN A 58 9.91 -3.74 2.69
C GLN A 58 9.30 -4.24 1.37
N GLU A 59 8.41 -5.24 1.42
CA GLU A 59 7.77 -5.82 0.25
C GLU A 59 6.88 -4.79 -0.48
N TYR A 60 6.03 -4.07 0.26
CA TYR A 60 5.08 -3.13 -0.35
C TYR A 60 5.70 -1.78 -0.74
N SER A 61 6.83 -1.40 -0.15
CA SER A 61 7.59 -0.22 -0.57
C SER A 61 8.49 -0.47 -1.79
N ALA A 62 8.65 -1.73 -2.22
CA ALA A 62 9.40 -2.08 -3.41
C ALA A 62 8.72 -1.54 -4.69
N GLY A 63 9.54 -1.09 -5.65
CA GLY A 63 9.06 -0.48 -6.89
C GLY A 63 9.13 1.04 -6.90
N LYS A 64 8.69 1.63 -8.02
CA LYS A 64 8.76 3.07 -8.29
C LYS A 64 7.51 3.81 -7.80
N ILE A 65 7.61 5.13 -7.72
CA ILE A 65 6.44 6.01 -7.66
C ILE A 65 6.03 6.32 -9.10
N GLU A 66 4.80 5.97 -9.49
CA GLU A 66 4.34 6.14 -10.87
C GLU A 66 2.85 6.46 -10.94
N LEU A 67 2.44 7.21 -11.97
CA LEU A 67 1.03 7.34 -12.31
C LEU A 67 0.55 6.08 -13.00
N THR A 68 -0.64 5.62 -12.62
CA THR A 68 -1.35 4.58 -13.35
C THR A 68 -2.03 5.17 -14.59
N PRO A 69 -2.40 4.34 -15.60
CA PRO A 69 -3.16 4.80 -16.76
C PRO A 69 -4.51 5.47 -16.42
N ARG A 70 -5.02 5.26 -15.21
CA ARG A 70 -6.28 5.83 -14.70
C ARG A 70 -6.06 7.01 -13.74
N ASN A 71 -4.87 7.61 -13.73
CA ASN A 71 -4.52 8.78 -12.91
C ASN A 71 -4.57 8.56 -11.39
N SER A 72 -4.56 7.31 -10.92
CA SER A 72 -4.18 6.99 -9.53
C SER A 72 -2.66 7.00 -9.39
N LEU A 73 -2.15 7.22 -8.18
CA LEU A 73 -0.72 7.15 -7.88
C LEU A 73 -0.37 5.78 -7.34
N LYS A 74 0.68 5.16 -7.88
CA LYS A 74 1.24 3.93 -7.35
C LYS A 74 2.50 4.26 -6.56
N ILE A 75 2.51 3.84 -5.30
CA ILE A 75 3.55 4.04 -4.30
C ILE A 75 4.17 2.67 -4.02
N GLY A 76 5.19 2.30 -4.80
CA GLY A 76 5.71 0.93 -4.78
C GLY A 76 4.66 -0.07 -5.26
N LYS A 77 4.21 -0.96 -4.37
CA LYS A 77 3.11 -1.91 -4.63
C LYS A 77 1.74 -1.46 -4.10
N ILE A 78 1.65 -0.27 -3.50
CA ILE A 78 0.40 0.30 -2.99
C ILE A 78 -0.19 1.28 -4.00
N THR A 79 -1.49 1.21 -4.27
CA THR A 79 -2.20 2.20 -5.09
C THR A 79 -2.94 3.18 -4.19
N MET A 80 -2.67 4.47 -4.36
CA MET A 80 -3.43 5.58 -3.79
C MET A 80 -4.42 6.10 -4.82
N GLN A 81 -5.69 6.17 -4.42
CA GLN A 81 -6.79 6.65 -5.25
C GLN A 81 -7.80 7.44 -4.42
N ARG A 82 -8.61 8.27 -5.08
CA ARG A 82 -9.84 8.78 -4.45
C ARG A 82 -10.74 7.60 -4.09
N LYS A 83 -11.27 7.57 -2.87
CA LYS A 83 -12.14 6.49 -2.37
C LYS A 83 -13.35 6.28 -3.28
N GLY A 84 -14.07 7.36 -3.61
CA GLY A 84 -15.33 7.28 -4.35
C GLY A 84 -16.43 6.53 -3.59
N GLY A 85 -17.63 6.43 -4.16
CA GLY A 85 -18.77 5.72 -3.54
C GLY A 85 -19.36 6.42 -2.32
N THR A 86 -20.18 5.71 -1.55
CA THR A 86 -20.82 6.21 -0.32
C THR A 86 -20.23 5.52 0.92
N PRO A 87 -20.30 6.13 2.12
CA PRO A 87 -20.80 7.47 2.45
C PRO A 87 -19.77 8.61 2.30
N ASP A 88 -18.48 8.30 2.24
CA ASP A 88 -17.41 9.31 2.11
C ASP A 88 -16.64 9.13 0.78
N PRO A 89 -17.02 9.85 -0.28
CA PRO A 89 -16.40 9.70 -1.59
C PRO A 89 -15.07 10.45 -1.74
N THR A 90 -14.75 11.39 -0.84
CA THR A 90 -13.69 12.38 -1.05
C THR A 90 -12.35 12.02 -0.44
N SER A 91 -12.33 11.12 0.54
CA SER A 91 -11.10 10.67 1.18
C SER A 91 -10.14 9.97 0.23
N LEU A 92 -8.85 10.01 0.56
CA LEU A 92 -7.83 9.17 -0.06
C LEU A 92 -7.97 7.73 0.44
N GLN A 93 -7.78 6.78 -0.47
CA GLN A 93 -7.80 5.35 -0.19
C GLN A 93 -6.54 4.69 -0.71
N PHE A 94 -5.94 3.85 0.13
CA PHE A 94 -4.78 3.03 -0.21
C PHE A 94 -5.22 1.58 -0.38
N LYS A 95 -4.77 0.94 -1.45
CA LYS A 95 -5.07 -0.46 -1.77
C LYS A 95 -3.79 -1.20 -2.14
N PHE A 96 -3.69 -2.44 -1.72
CA PHE A 96 -2.62 -3.35 -2.09
C PHE A 96 -3.17 -4.76 -2.20
N SER A 97 -2.45 -5.67 -2.86
CA SER A 97 -2.82 -7.09 -2.94
C SER A 97 -2.17 -7.85 -1.78
N PRO A 98 -2.92 -8.35 -0.79
CA PRO A 98 -2.36 -9.15 0.32
C PRO A 98 -1.71 -10.46 -0.15
N LEU A 99 -2.14 -10.97 -1.31
CA LEU A 99 -1.63 -12.22 -1.87
C LEU A 99 -0.16 -12.15 -2.30
N GLU A 100 0.40 -10.95 -2.46
CA GLU A 100 1.83 -10.76 -2.74
C GLU A 100 2.73 -11.38 -1.66
N LEU A 101 2.26 -11.49 -0.41
CA LEU A 101 3.03 -12.08 0.68
C LEU A 101 3.25 -13.61 0.53
N PHE A 102 2.51 -14.27 -0.35
CA PHE A 102 2.73 -15.68 -0.69
C PHE A 102 3.85 -15.88 -1.74
N ASN A 103 4.32 -14.84 -2.42
CA ASN A 103 5.26 -14.95 -3.53
C ASN A 103 6.73 -15.12 -3.09
N ARG A 104 7.04 -14.97 -1.79
CA ARG A 104 8.36 -15.28 -1.22
C ARG A 104 8.25 -16.52 -0.34
N THR A 105 8.88 -17.61 -0.78
CA THR A 105 9.22 -18.77 0.05
C THR A 105 10.73 -18.86 0.15
#